data_AF-A0A090WBG9-F1
#
_entry.id   AF-A0A090WBG9-F1
#
_cell.length_a   1.000
_cell.length_b   1.000
_cell.length_c   1.000
_cell.angle_alpha   90.00
_cell.angle_beta   90.00
_cell.angle_gamma   90.00
#
_symmetry.space_group_name_H-M   'P 1'
#
loop_
_entity.id
_entity.type
_entity.pdbx_description
1 polymer ?
#
loop_
_entity_poly.entity_id
_entity_poly.type
_entity_poly.pdbx_seq_one_letter_code
_entity_poly.pdbx_strand_id
1 'polypeptide(L)'
;MCFEEGFSANFFKLSSKDFWYLFLLASVCTAYAFIAAVYVMKLISPYTVVLTYNLEPIYGILIAIMLYPESEKMSTAFYYGATIIIGTVLLNGVLKNKHAFKRKQIP
;
A
#
# COMPACT_ATOMS: atom_id res chain seq x y z
N MET A 1 -16.55 -2.71 -27.40
CA MET A 1 -15.13 -2.32 -27.64
C MET A 1 -14.58 -2.06 -26.26
N CYS A 2 -13.71 -2.86 -25.66
CA CYS A 2 -12.45 -3.34 -26.19
C CYS A 2 -12.06 -4.65 -25.48
N PHE A 3 -11.81 -5.71 -26.23
CA PHE A 3 -10.86 -6.72 -25.77
C PHE A 3 -9.50 -6.14 -26.12
N GLU A 4 -8.76 -5.65 -25.12
CA GLU A 4 -7.35 -5.32 -25.31
C GLU A 4 -6.62 -6.56 -25.83
N GLU A 5 -5.63 -6.34 -26.69
CA GLU A 5 -4.87 -7.39 -27.33
C GLU A 5 -4.37 -8.41 -26.30
N GLY A 6 -4.83 -9.65 -26.45
CA GLY A 6 -4.48 -10.74 -25.55
C GLY A 6 -2.98 -11.04 -25.53
N PHE A 7 -2.57 -11.92 -24.62
CA PHE A 7 -1.18 -12.32 -24.41
C PHE A 7 -0.44 -12.63 -25.72
N SER A 8 0.44 -11.73 -26.13
CA SER A 8 1.33 -11.93 -27.28
C SER A 8 2.53 -12.79 -26.87
N ALA A 9 3.07 -13.60 -27.79
CA ALA A 9 4.27 -14.40 -27.55
C ALA A 9 5.48 -13.56 -27.09
N ASN A 10 5.52 -12.27 -27.44
CA ASN A 10 6.56 -11.34 -27.01
C ASN A 10 6.46 -10.97 -25.52
N PHE A 11 5.29 -11.10 -24.89
CA PHE A 11 5.11 -10.86 -23.45
C PHE A 11 5.85 -11.89 -22.60
N PHE A 12 5.95 -13.13 -23.10
CA PHE A 12 6.71 -14.21 -22.44
C PHE A 12 8.20 -14.20 -22.76
N LYS A 13 8.65 -13.26 -23.60
CA LYS A 13 10.08 -13.11 -23.94
C LYS A 13 10.78 -12.27 -22.87
N LEU A 14 10.94 -12.86 -21.69
CA LEU A 14 11.68 -12.26 -20.57
C LEU A 14 13.18 -12.26 -20.87
N SER A 15 13.82 -11.11 -20.68
CA SER A 15 15.28 -10.97 -20.76
C SER A 15 15.94 -11.53 -19.50
N SER A 16 17.23 -11.89 -19.58
CA SER A 16 17.98 -12.40 -18.42
C SER A 16 18.00 -11.42 -17.23
N LYS A 17 17.90 -10.11 -17.48
CA LYS A 17 17.80 -9.09 -16.42
C LYS A 17 16.45 -9.13 -15.70
N ASP A 18 15.37 -9.46 -16.40
CA ASP A 18 14.03 -9.52 -15.83
C ASP A 18 13.93 -10.66 -14.83
N PHE A 19 14.59 -11.79 -15.10
CA PHE A 19 14.73 -12.89 -14.15
C PHE A 19 15.42 -12.46 -12.86
N TRP A 20 16.45 -11.61 -12.94
CA TRP A 20 17.14 -11.10 -11.75
C TRP A 20 16.24 -10.17 -10.93
N TYR A 21 15.53 -9.23 -11.59
CA TYR A 21 14.58 -8.36 -10.90
C TYR A 21 13.41 -9.13 -10.29
N LEU A 22 12.86 -10.11 -11.00
CA LEU A 22 11.81 -10.98 -10.48
C LEU A 22 12.29 -11.79 -9.28
N PHE A 23 13.52 -12.31 -9.33
CA PHE A 23 14.10 -13.03 -8.20
C PHE A 23 14.23 -12.14 -6.96
N LEU A 24 14.74 -10.91 -7.12
CA LEU A 24 14.89 -9.96 -6.03
C LEU A 24 13.53 -9.53 -5.46
N LEU A 25 12.57 -9.22 -6.34
CA LEU A 25 11.21 -8.84 -5.95
C LEU A 25 10.52 -9.97 -5.17
N ALA A 26 10.53 -11.19 -5.72
CA ALA A 26 9.87 -12.35 -5.11
C ALA A 26 10.48 -12.77 -3.78
N SER A 27 11.80 -12.65 -3.62
CA SER A 27 12.49 -13.03 -2.38
C SER A 27 12.42 -11.91 -1.33
N VAL A 28 12.99 -10.75 -1.62
CA VAL A 28 13.19 -9.68 -0.62
C VAL A 28 11.88 -8.93 -0.38
N CYS A 29 11.26 -8.40 -1.43
CA CYS A 29 10.06 -7.58 -1.28
C CYS A 29 8.81 -8.39 -0.95
N THR A 30 8.73 -9.66 -1.36
CA THR A 30 7.55 -10.51 -1.11
C THR A 30 7.78 -11.50 0.03
N ALA A 31 8.64 -12.51 -0.16
CA ALA A 31 8.76 -13.61 0.79
C ALA A 31 9.27 -13.14 2.17
N TYR A 32 10.36 -12.38 2.22
CA TYR A 32 10.93 -11.89 3.49
C TYR A 32 9.99 -10.90 4.19
N ALA A 33 9.43 -9.92 3.46
CA ALA A 33 8.49 -8.96 4.03
C ALA A 33 7.25 -9.65 4.62
N PHE A 34 6.73 -10.70 3.96
CA PHE A 34 5.59 -11.46 4.46
C PHE A 34 5.95 -12.29 5.70
N ILE A 35 7.12 -12.93 5.73
CA ILE A 35 7.60 -13.65 6.92
C ILE A 35 7.74 -12.68 8.11
N ALA A 36 8.33 -11.51 7.89
CA ALA A 36 8.46 -10.48 8.91
C ALA A 36 7.08 -10.01 9.40
N ALA A 37 6.12 -9.80 8.50
CA ALA A 37 4.75 -9.43 8.88
C ALA A 37 4.07 -10.49 9.75
N VAL A 38 4.19 -11.77 9.40
CA VAL A 38 3.65 -12.89 10.20
C VAL A 38 4.33 -12.97 11.56
N TYR A 39 5.64 -12.70 11.62
CA TYR A 39 6.36 -12.64 12.89
C TYR A 39 5.85 -11.50 13.77
N VAL A 40 5.60 -10.32 13.19
CA VAL A 40 5.06 -9.15 13.90
C VAL A 40 3.65 -9.43 14.45
N MET A 41 2.84 -10.26 13.77
CA MET A 41 1.54 -10.70 14.30
C MET A 41 1.64 -11.52 15.60
N LYS A 42 2.82 -12.02 15.98
CA LYS A 42 3.05 -12.64 17.30
C LYS A 42 3.22 -11.60 18.42
N LEU A 43 3.64 -10.38 18.08
CA LEU A 43 3.92 -9.29 19.03
C LEU A 43 2.75 -8.30 19.13
N ILE A 44 2.03 -8.05 18.03
CA ILE A 44 0.86 -7.18 17.97
C ILE A 44 -0.33 -7.91 17.36
N SER A 45 -1.55 -7.54 17.75
CA SER A 45 -2.75 -8.25 17.30
C SER A 45 -2.84 -8.26 15.76
N PRO A 46 -3.33 -9.36 15.13
CA PRO A 46 -3.53 -9.42 13.68
C PRO A 46 -4.40 -8.27 13.15
N TYR A 47 -5.35 -7.80 13.96
CA TYR A 47 -6.18 -6.63 13.66
C TYR A 47 -5.39 -5.32 13.55
N THR A 48 -4.33 -5.15 14.36
CA THR A 48 -3.44 -3.99 14.26
C THR A 48 -2.60 -4.08 12.99
N VAL A 49 -2.07 -5.26 12.65
CA VAL A 49 -1.26 -5.45 11.43
C VAL A 49 -2.09 -5.17 10.17
N VAL A 50 -3.31 -5.70 10.10
CA VAL A 50 -4.23 -5.45 8.97
C VAL A 50 -4.61 -3.98 8.88
N LEU A 51 -4.81 -3.29 10.02
CA LEU A 51 -5.04 -1.85 9.97
C LEU A 51 -3.83 -1.10 9.40
N THR A 52 -2.60 -1.49 9.78
CA THR A 52 -1.40 -0.83 9.28
C THR A 52 -1.27 -0.96 7.76
N TYR A 53 -1.72 -2.07 7.15
CA TYR A 53 -1.79 -2.18 5.69
C TYR A 53 -2.79 -1.22 5.05
N ASN A 54 -3.88 -0.89 5.73
CA ASN A 54 -4.80 0.14 5.23
C ASN A 54 -4.17 1.55 5.17
N LEU A 55 -2.98 1.76 5.77
CA LEU A 55 -2.18 2.98 5.63
C LEU A 55 -1.25 2.96 4.40
N GLU A 56 -1.12 1.84 3.69
CA GLU A 56 -0.32 1.74 2.47
C GLU A 56 -0.64 2.83 1.44
N PRO A 57 -1.91 3.20 1.17
CA PRO A 57 -2.23 4.30 0.26
C PRO A 57 -1.68 5.66 0.73
N ILE A 58 -1.67 5.92 2.04
CA ILE A 58 -1.11 7.16 2.61
C ILE A 58 0.40 7.21 2.36
N TYR A 59 1.11 6.14 2.71
CA TYR A 59 2.56 6.07 2.52
C TYR A 59 2.95 6.19 1.04
N GLY A 60 2.17 5.58 0.14
CA GLY A 60 2.35 5.71 -1.30
C GLY A 60 2.26 7.17 -1.77
N ILE A 61 1.24 7.91 -1.32
CA ILE A 61 1.07 9.34 -1.66
C ILE A 61 2.23 10.18 -1.09
N LEU A 62 2.64 9.94 0.16
CA LEU A 62 3.74 10.66 0.79
C LEU A 62 5.07 10.44 0.04
N ILE A 63 5.38 9.18 -0.30
CA ILE A 63 6.58 8.84 -1.07
C ILE A 63 6.52 9.44 -2.48
N ALA A 64 5.35 9.41 -3.14
CA ALA A 64 5.17 10.00 -4.46
C ALA A 64 5.44 11.51 -4.46
N ILE A 65 4.90 12.26 -3.49
CA ILE A 65 5.15 13.70 -3.34
C ILE A 65 6.64 13.99 -3.07
N MET A 66 7.33 13.12 -2.31
CA MET A 66 8.75 13.29 -1.98
C MET A 66 9.68 12.99 -3.17
N LEU A 67 9.38 11.95 -3.96
CA LEU A 67 10.23 11.50 -5.08
C LEU A 67 9.94 12.25 -6.39
N TYR A 68 8.70 12.71 -6.59
CA TYR A 68 8.26 13.40 -7.81
C TYR A 68 7.68 14.79 -7.49
N PRO A 69 8.43 15.69 -6.82
CA PRO A 69 7.92 17.01 -6.47
C PRO A 69 7.68 17.92 -7.69
N GLU A 70 8.35 17.64 -8.80
CA GLU A 70 8.32 18.47 -10.02
C GLU A 70 7.34 17.98 -11.08
N SER A 71 6.77 16.77 -10.92
CA SER A 71 5.92 16.14 -11.92
C SER A 71 4.49 16.67 -11.88
N GLU A 72 4.32 17.86 -12.46
CA GLU A 72 3.11 18.46 -13.01
C GLU A 72 1.90 18.62 -12.07
N LYS A 73 1.10 19.66 -12.31
CA LYS A 73 -0.23 19.78 -11.72
C LYS A 73 -1.01 18.52 -12.10
N MET A 74 -1.13 17.58 -11.16
CA MET A 74 -1.93 16.39 -11.39
C MET A 74 -3.36 16.81 -11.73
N SER A 75 -4.06 16.01 -12.52
CA SER A 75 -5.44 16.32 -12.92
C SER A 75 -6.29 16.66 -11.69
N THR A 76 -7.25 17.57 -11.83
CA THR A 76 -8.20 17.90 -10.76
C THR A 76 -8.86 16.65 -10.16
N ALA A 77 -9.09 15.61 -10.97
CA ALA A 77 -9.59 14.31 -10.52
C ALA A 77 -8.64 13.60 -9.54
N PHE A 78 -7.32 13.69 -9.75
CA PHE A 78 -6.33 13.13 -8.82
C PHE A 78 -6.39 13.80 -7.45
N TYR A 79 -6.53 15.13 -7.41
CA TYR A 79 -6.65 15.86 -6.15
C TYR A 79 -7.91 15.47 -5.38
N TYR A 80 -9.05 15.30 -6.06
CA TYR A 80 -10.28 14.81 -5.42
C TYR A 80 -10.11 13.37 -4.91
N GLY A 81 -9.52 12.47 -5.71
CA GLY A 81 -9.24 11.09 -5.31
C GLY A 81 -8.30 11.00 -4.11
N ALA A 82 -7.18 11.74 -4.13
CA ALA A 82 -6.24 11.81 -3.02
C ALA A 82 -6.90 12.34 -1.75
N THR A 83 -7.73 13.39 -1.86
CA THR A 83 -8.45 13.96 -0.71
C THR A 83 -9.42 12.95 -0.10
N ILE A 84 -10.14 12.18 -0.91
CA ILE A 84 -11.08 11.14 -0.43
C ILE A 84 -10.32 10.01 0.27
N ILE A 85 -9.23 9.51 -0.33
CA ILE A 85 -8.42 8.43 0.26
C ILE A 85 -7.82 8.87 1.60
N ILE A 86 -7.16 10.04 1.61
CA ILE A 86 -6.55 10.60 2.83
C ILE A 86 -7.63 10.84 3.90
N GLY A 87 -8.74 11.47 3.54
CA GLY A 87 -9.85 11.74 4.45
C GLY A 87 -10.44 10.46 5.07
N THR A 88 -10.68 9.44 4.25
CA THR A 88 -11.23 8.16 4.73
C THR A 88 -10.30 7.45 5.69
N VAL A 89 -9.00 7.41 5.38
CA VAL A 89 -8.00 6.74 6.21
C VAL A 89 -7.74 7.51 7.51
N LEU A 90 -7.66 8.84 7.46
CA LEU A 90 -7.53 9.67 8.66
C LEU A 90 -8.77 9.54 9.56
N LEU A 91 -9.98 9.56 8.99
CA LEU A 91 -11.21 9.31 9.76
C LEU A 91 -11.18 7.93 10.41
N ASN A 92 -10.78 6.89 9.68
CA ASN A 92 -10.66 5.54 10.23
C ASN A 92 -9.66 5.49 11.40
N GLY A 93 -8.48 6.09 11.24
CA GLY A 93 -7.46 6.20 12.28
C GLY A 93 -7.95 6.98 13.51
N VAL A 94 -8.60 8.13 13.32
CA VAL A 94 -9.13 8.98 14.40
C VAL A 94 -10.26 8.29 15.15
N LEU A 95 -11.25 7.70 14.45
CA LEU A 95 -12.36 7.00 15.08
C LEU A 95 -11.86 5.84 15.93
N LYS A 96 -10.93 5.03 15.42
CA LYS A 96 -10.38 3.90 16.15
C LYS A 96 -9.57 4.33 17.38
N ASN A 97 -8.80 5.43 17.28
CA ASN A 97 -8.08 5.98 18.44
C ASN A 97 -9.04 6.51 19.52
N LYS A 98 -10.16 7.13 19.11
CA LYS A 98 -11.21 7.58 20.05
C LYS A 98 -11.92 6.41 20.75
N HIS A 99 -12.17 5.31 20.05
CA HIS A 99 -12.73 4.09 20.66
C HIS A 99 -11.76 3.40 21.63
N ALA A 100 -10.44 3.43 21.36
CA ALA A 100 -9.43 2.93 22.28
C ALA A 100 -9.37 3.74 23.59
N PHE A 101 -9.56 5.06 23.52
CA PHE A 101 -9.61 5.93 24.70
C PHE A 101 -10.86 5.71 25.57
N LYS A 102 -12.04 5.49 24.96
CA LYS A 102 -13.30 5.23 25.71
C LYS A 102 -13.33 3.88 26.44
N ARG A 103 -12.56 2.87 26.02
CA ARG A 103 -12.50 1.56 26.70
C ARG A 103 -11.61 1.53 27.95
N LYS A 104 -10.71 2.50 28.14
CA LYS A 104 -9.90 2.62 29.38
C LYS A 104 -10.63 3.37 30.50
N GLN A 105 -11.82 3.89 30.24
CA GLN A 105 -12.58 4.73 31.17
C GLN A 105 -13.74 4.00 31.87
N ILE A 106 -13.85 2.68 31.70
CA ILE A 106 -14.81 1.85 32.44
C ILE A 106 -13.98 1.01 33.42
N PRO A 107 -14.06 1.26 34.74
CA PRO A 107 -13.43 0.41 35.75
C PRO A 107 -14.05 -1.00 35.76
#